data_AF-A0A9E6EI74-F1
#
_entry.id   AF-A0A9E6EI74-F1
#
_cell.length_a   1.000
_cell.length_b   1.000
_cell.length_c   1.000
_cell.angle_alpha   90.00
_cell.angle_beta   90.00
_cell.angle_gamma   90.00
#
_symmetry.space_group_name_H-M   'P 1'
#
loop_
_entity.id
_entity.type
_entity.pdbx_description
1 polymer ?
#
loop_
_entity_poly.entity_id
_entity_poly.type
_entity_poly.pdbx_seq_one_letter_code
_entity_poly.pdbx_strand_id
1 'polypeptide(L)'
;LSKLVVWGSTRERMITRMQRALSEYAVKGIKTTIPFHARMLKNERFLSGDIDTNFIDNEFQPLDEAREKPNEDIALVAAAIGAYRRDKEKALGRVGGASGPAGDVSAWKASGRVKRDPGF
;
A
#
# COMPACT_ATOMS: atom_id res chain seq x y z
N LEU A 1 -13.02 20.14 8.75
CA LEU A 1 -12.08 20.52 7.68
C LEU A 1 -11.74 22.00 7.83
N SER A 2 -10.49 22.41 7.59
CA SER A 2 -9.95 23.75 7.91
C SER A 2 -9.32 24.45 6.69
N LYS A 3 -8.79 25.66 6.87
CA LYS A 3 -8.07 26.43 5.83
C LYS A 3 -6.56 26.42 6.15
N LEU A 4 -5.72 26.08 5.18
CA LEU A 4 -4.26 26.20 5.27
C LEU A 4 -3.81 27.44 4.49
N VAL A 5 -3.13 28.37 5.16
CA VAL A 5 -2.65 29.62 4.58
C VAL A 5 -1.16 29.77 4.90
N VAL A 6 -0.36 30.19 3.93
CA VAL A 6 1.06 30.49 4.10
C VAL A 6 1.38 31.88 3.59
N TRP A 7 2.44 32.47 4.13
CA TRP A 7 2.96 33.76 3.71
C TRP A 7 4.46 33.69 3.41
N GLY A 8 4.91 34.48 2.44
CA GLY A 8 6.31 34.63 2.08
C GLY A 8 6.55 35.97 1.38
N SER A 9 7.79 36.43 1.43
CA SER A 9 8.21 37.67 0.77
C SER A 9 8.31 37.54 -0.76
N THR A 10 8.43 36.31 -1.27
CA THR A 10 8.40 36.01 -2.71
C THR A 10 7.46 34.84 -2.98
N ARG A 11 6.99 34.74 -4.22
CA ARG A 11 6.10 33.66 -4.65
C ARG A 11 6.75 32.30 -4.49
N GLU A 12 8.03 32.18 -4.86
CA GLU A 12 8.81 30.95 -4.77
C GLU A 12 8.93 30.49 -3.33
N ARG A 13 9.26 31.41 -2.41
CA ARG A 13 9.33 31.10 -0.96
C ARG A 13 7.98 30.65 -0.41
N MET A 14 6.90 31.29 -0.85
CA MET A 14 5.55 30.92 -0.44
C MET A 14 5.15 29.52 -0.95
N ILE A 15 5.47 29.20 -2.20
CA ILE A 15 5.24 27.87 -2.79
C ILE A 15 6.02 26.80 -2.05
N THR A 16 7.32 26.99 -1.79
CA THR A 16 8.13 26.04 -1.02
C THR A 16 7.57 25.83 0.39
N ARG A 17 7.11 26.91 1.05
CA ARG A 17 6.45 26.82 2.36
C ARG A 17 5.14 26.04 2.30
N MET A 18 4.32 26.28 1.28
CA MET A 18 3.06 25.55 1.09
C MET A 18 3.31 24.05 0.84
N GLN A 19 4.31 23.72 0.01
CA GLN A 19 4.69 22.32 -0.24
C GLN A 19 5.09 21.61 1.05
N ARG A 20 5.91 22.24 1.89
CA ARG A 20 6.28 21.70 3.20
C ARG A 20 5.05 21.55 4.11
N ALA A 21 4.24 22.59 4.23
CA ALA A 21 3.05 22.57 5.07
C ALA A 21 2.07 21.47 4.67
N LEU A 22 1.84 21.25 3.37
CA LEU A 22 1.01 20.15 2.87
C LEU A 22 1.62 18.77 3.13
N SER A 23 2.95 18.63 3.08
CA SER A 23 3.64 17.36 3.36
C SER A 23 3.52 16.93 4.82
N GLU A 24 3.43 17.91 5.73
CA GLU A 24 3.24 17.69 7.17
C GLU A 24 1.74 17.62 7.55
N TYR A 25 0.83 17.96 6.62
CA TYR A 25 -0.61 18.00 6.90
C TYR A 25 -1.23 16.60 6.86
N ALA A 26 -1.26 15.94 8.01
CA ALA A 26 -1.87 14.62 8.18
C ALA A 26 -3.37 14.71 8.55
N VAL A 27 -4.23 14.19 7.66
CA VAL A 27 -5.66 13.97 7.93
C VAL A 27 -5.97 12.50 7.64
N LYS A 28 -6.55 11.80 8.62
CA LYS A 28 -6.85 10.36 8.53
C LYS A 28 -8.37 10.12 8.52
N GLY A 29 -8.79 9.01 7.90
CA GLY A 29 -10.17 8.52 7.94
C GLY A 29 -11.12 9.08 6.88
N ILE A 30 -10.67 10.04 6.07
CA ILE A 30 -11.46 10.60 4.96
C ILE A 30 -10.56 10.91 3.75
N LYS A 31 -11.13 10.89 2.54
CA LYS A 31 -10.47 11.44 1.35
C LYS A 31 -10.37 12.96 1.49
N THR A 32 -9.24 13.54 1.08
CA THR A 32 -9.00 14.99 1.17
C THR A 32 -8.47 15.55 -0.15
N THR A 33 -8.52 16.87 -0.30
CA THR A 33 -7.97 17.60 -1.45
C THR A 33 -6.45 17.85 -1.35
N ILE A 34 -5.80 17.35 -0.29
CA ILE A 34 -4.36 17.55 -0.06
C ILE A 34 -3.51 17.05 -1.25
N PRO A 35 -3.75 15.84 -1.81
CA PRO A 35 -2.97 15.35 -2.95
C PRO A 35 -3.13 16.22 -4.20
N PHE A 36 -4.34 16.75 -4.44
CA PHE A 36 -4.60 17.67 -5.55
C PHE A 36 -3.78 18.95 -5.41
N HIS A 37 -3.82 19.61 -4.25
CA HIS A 37 -3.04 20.83 -4.04
C HIS A 37 -1.52 20.58 -4.10
N ALA A 38 -1.05 19.42 -3.62
CA ALA A 38 0.36 19.04 -3.73
C ALA A 38 0.80 18.86 -5.20
N ARG A 39 -0.06 18.30 -6.06
CA ARG A 39 0.19 18.20 -7.51
C ARG A 39 0.16 19.57 -8.18
N MET A 40 -0.80 20.42 -7.83
CA MET A 40 -0.92 21.78 -8.37
C MET A 40 0.34 22.62 -8.13
N LEU A 41 0.94 22.51 -6.94
CA LEU A 41 2.19 23.20 -6.60
C LEU A 41 3.44 22.69 -7.35
N LYS A 42 3.30 21.64 -8.18
CA LYS A 42 4.36 21.11 -9.05
C LYS A 42 4.09 21.40 -10.53
N ASN A 43 2.92 21.94 -10.89
CA ASN A 43 2.56 22.26 -12.27
C ASN A 43 3.30 23.54 -12.71
N GLU A 44 3.98 23.51 -13.85
CA GLU A 44 4.81 24.62 -14.34
C GLU A 44 4.00 25.89 -14.62
N ARG A 45 2.79 25.75 -15.16
CA ARG A 45 1.88 26.86 -15.45
C ARG A 45 1.36 27.52 -14.16
N PHE A 46 1.14 26.74 -13.10
CA PHE A 46 0.89 27.29 -11.77
C PHE A 46 2.12 28.03 -11.22
N LEU A 47 3.33 27.46 -11.37
CA LEU A 47 4.57 28.07 -10.88
C LEU A 47 4.86 29.41 -11.58
N SER A 48 4.66 29.48 -12.89
CA SER A 48 4.84 30.71 -13.69
C SER A 48 3.81 31.80 -13.38
N GLY A 49 2.66 31.43 -12.79
CA GLY A 49 1.58 32.34 -12.46
C GLY A 49 0.64 32.64 -13.63
N ASP A 50 0.79 31.94 -14.77
CA ASP A 50 -0.12 32.01 -15.90
C ASP A 50 -1.39 31.20 -15.62
N ILE A 51 -2.29 31.74 -14.80
CA ILE A 51 -3.53 31.07 -14.38
C ILE A 51 -4.76 31.88 -14.75
N ASP A 52 -5.81 31.17 -15.18
CA ASP A 52 -7.11 31.71 -15.57
C ASP A 52 -8.25 30.89 -14.93
N THR A 53 -9.50 31.29 -15.14
CA THR A 53 -10.66 30.62 -14.51
C THR A 53 -10.87 29.19 -15.01
N ASN A 54 -10.33 28.85 -16.17
CA ASN A 54 -10.42 27.52 -16.78
C ASN A 54 -9.15 26.69 -16.54
N PHE A 55 -8.18 27.22 -15.78
CA PHE A 55 -6.89 26.57 -15.52
C PHE A 55 -7.07 25.14 -15.00
N ILE A 56 -7.96 24.94 -14.04
CA ILE A 56 -8.17 23.61 -13.44
C ILE A 56 -8.72 22.63 -14.49
N ASP A 57 -9.73 23.04 -15.25
CA ASP A 57 -10.37 22.19 -16.26
C ASP A 57 -9.42 21.83 -17.41
N ASN A 58 -8.50 22.73 -17.75
CA ASN A 58 -7.52 22.55 -18.81
C ASN A 58 -6.34 21.67 -18.39
N GLU A 59 -5.83 21.87 -17.17
CA GLU A 59 -4.58 21.26 -16.69
C GLU A 59 -4.80 19.97 -15.89
N PHE A 60 -5.99 19.81 -15.30
CA PHE A 60 -6.33 18.70 -14.45
C PHE A 60 -7.54 17.99 -15.02
N GLN A 61 -7.30 16.80 -15.57
CA GLN A 61 -8.39 15.85 -15.74
C GLN A 61 -9.05 15.60 -14.37
N PRO A 62 -10.36 15.29 -14.35
CA PRO A 62 -11.04 14.81 -13.15
C PRO A 62 -10.15 13.78 -12.47
N LEU A 63 -10.08 13.83 -11.14
CA LEU A 63 -9.28 12.92 -10.33
C LEU A 63 -9.81 11.48 -10.51
N ASP A 64 -9.56 10.87 -11.66
CA ASP A 64 -9.42 9.44 -11.79
C ASP A 64 -8.28 9.12 -10.87
N GLU A 65 -8.65 8.57 -9.73
CA GLU A 65 -7.79 8.20 -8.65
C GLU A 65 -6.55 7.58 -9.28
N ALA A 66 -5.45 8.33 -9.29
CA ALA A 66 -4.14 7.76 -9.23
C ALA A 66 -4.14 7.04 -7.88
N ARG A 67 -4.80 5.87 -7.82
CA ARG A 67 -4.51 4.83 -6.86
C ARG A 67 -3.00 4.77 -6.96
N GLU A 68 -2.33 5.16 -5.89
CA GLU A 68 -0.96 4.70 -5.71
C GLU A 68 -1.04 3.21 -5.93
N LYS A 69 -0.58 2.76 -7.10
CA LYS A 69 -0.43 1.35 -7.35
C LYS A 69 0.47 0.90 -6.20
N PRO A 70 0.06 -0.10 -5.41
CA PRO A 70 0.91 -0.61 -4.36
C PRO A 70 2.29 -0.79 -4.96
N ASN A 71 3.30 -0.11 -4.39
CA ASN A 71 4.64 -0.24 -4.92
C ASN A 71 4.95 -1.75 -4.92
N GLU A 72 5.18 -2.30 -6.09
CA GLU A 72 5.31 -3.73 -6.31
C GLU A 72 6.43 -4.30 -5.43
N ASP A 73 7.47 -3.50 -5.20
CA ASP A 73 8.56 -3.81 -4.28
C ASP A 73 8.08 -3.94 -2.83
N ILE A 74 7.20 -3.04 -2.37
CA ILE A 74 6.63 -3.10 -1.02
C ILE A 74 5.75 -4.35 -0.89
N ALA A 75 4.95 -4.66 -1.91
CA ALA A 75 4.11 -5.84 -1.92
C ALA A 75 4.94 -7.14 -1.90
N LEU A 76 6.01 -7.19 -2.70
CA LEU A 76 6.94 -8.32 -2.75
C LEU A 76 7.66 -8.52 -1.42
N VAL A 77 8.22 -7.45 -0.85
CA VAL A 77 8.90 -7.49 0.46
C VAL A 77 7.93 -7.92 1.56
N ALA A 78 6.71 -7.38 1.59
CA ALA A 78 5.69 -7.76 2.55
C ALA A 78 5.29 -9.24 2.42
N ALA A 79 5.14 -9.73 1.18
CA ALA A 79 4.84 -11.13 0.91
C ALA A 79 5.97 -12.06 1.37
N ALA A 80 7.23 -11.71 1.11
CA ALA A 80 8.40 -12.48 1.54
C ALA A 80 8.50 -12.57 3.07
N ILE A 81 8.34 -11.44 3.78
CA ILE A 81 8.31 -11.41 5.25
C ILE A 81 7.16 -12.26 5.79
N GLY A 82 5.97 -12.14 5.19
CA GLY A 82 4.79 -12.91 5.57
C GLY A 82 4.98 -14.42 5.38
N ALA A 83 5.61 -14.84 4.27
CA ALA A 83 5.93 -16.24 4.01
C ALA A 83 6.94 -16.79 5.02
N TYR A 84 8.03 -16.06 5.27
CA TYR A 84 9.07 -16.45 6.23
C TYR A 84 8.51 -16.61 7.65
N ARG A 85 7.62 -15.71 8.10
CA ARG A 85 6.97 -15.84 9.42
C ARG A 85 6.11 -17.10 9.52
N ARG A 86 5.29 -17.40 8.51
CA ARG A 86 4.46 -18.61 8.47
C ARG A 86 5.30 -19.89 8.51
N ASP A 87 6.40 -19.92 7.76
CA ASP A 87 7.29 -21.09 7.71
C ASP A 87 8.01 -21.28 9.05
N LYS A 88 8.45 -20.18 9.67
CA LYS A 88 9.05 -20.20 11.01
C LYS A 88 8.05 -20.66 12.09
N GLU A 89 6.81 -20.19 12.04
CA GLU A 89 5.74 -20.62 12.96
C GLU A 89 5.38 -22.10 12.78
N LYS A 90 5.30 -22.58 11.53
CA LYS A 90 5.11 -24.02 11.25
C LYS A 90 6.29 -24.87 11.70
N ALA A 91 7.52 -24.39 11.53
CA ALA A 91 8.72 -25.08 11.99
C ALA A 91 8.77 -25.16 13.52
N LEU A 92 8.49 -24.04 14.21
CA LEU A 92 8.40 -24.00 15.68
C LEU A 92 7.25 -24.86 16.22
N GLY A 93 6.08 -24.85 15.56
CA GLY A 93 4.94 -25.70 15.91
C GLY A 93 5.18 -27.19 15.70
N ARG A 94 6.04 -27.58 14.74
CA ARG A 94 6.48 -28.97 14.54
C ARG A 94 7.42 -29.47 15.64
N VAL A 95 8.21 -28.59 16.23
CA VAL A 95 9.18 -28.96 17.29
C VAL A 95 8.49 -29.16 18.64
N GLY A 96 7.29 -28.61 18.86
CA GLY A 96 6.48 -28.85 20.07
C GLY A 96 5.73 -30.19 20.12
N GLY A 97 5.81 -31.03 19.07
CA GLY A 97 5.01 -32.26 18.93
C GLY A 97 5.78 -33.58 19.07
N ALA A 98 7.07 -33.57 19.41
CA ALA A 98 7.88 -34.78 19.47
C ALA A 98 8.34 -35.11 20.90
N SER A 99 7.45 -35.72 21.67
CA SER A 99 7.83 -36.61 22.78
C SER A 99 6.85 -37.78 22.88
N GLY A 100 7.21 -38.92 22.28
CA GLY A 100 6.51 -40.21 22.44
C GLY A 100 7.00 -41.26 21.43
N PRO A 101 7.37 -42.48 21.85
CA PRO A 101 8.00 -43.46 20.96
C PRO A 101 6.99 -44.28 20.14
N ALA A 102 7.44 -44.66 18.95
CA ALA A 102 7.04 -45.81 18.11
C ALA A 102 5.56 -45.91 17.65
N GLY A 103 5.32 -45.59 16.37
CA GLY A 103 4.09 -45.94 15.67
C GLY A 103 3.84 -45.14 14.40
N ASP A 104 4.83 -45.02 13.52
CA ASP A 104 4.78 -44.15 12.34
C ASP A 104 3.90 -44.77 11.22
N VAL A 105 2.59 -44.57 11.32
CA VAL A 105 1.69 -44.78 10.18
C VAL A 105 1.50 -43.44 9.49
N SER A 106 2.32 -43.21 8.47
CA SER A 106 2.30 -41.98 7.70
C SER A 106 0.97 -41.81 6.94
N ALA A 107 0.47 -40.57 6.88
CA ALA A 107 -0.84 -40.23 6.34
C ALA A 107 -1.06 -40.66 4.87
N TRP A 108 0.00 -40.79 4.08
CA TRP A 108 -0.06 -41.31 2.70
C TRP A 108 -0.26 -42.83 2.62
N LYS A 109 0.10 -43.56 3.69
CA LYS A 109 -0.11 -45.02 3.81
C LYS A 109 -1.57 -45.36 4.14
N ALA A 110 -2.30 -44.42 4.77
CA ALA A 110 -3.73 -44.54 5.06
C ALA A 110 -4.61 -44.32 3.81
N SER A 111 -4.16 -43.51 2.85
CA SER A 111 -4.91 -43.24 1.61
C SER A 111 -4.83 -44.35 0.56
N GLY A 112 -3.95 -45.34 0.71
CA GLY A 112 -3.70 -46.40 -0.28
C GLY A 112 -4.67 -47.60 -0.27
N ARG A 113 -5.62 -47.67 0.67
CA ARG A 113 -6.53 -48.83 0.83
C ARG A 113 -7.97 -48.59 0.37
N VAL A 114 -8.23 -47.55 -0.43
CA VAL A 114 -9.54 -47.38 -1.05
C VAL A 114 -9.63 -48.24 -2.33
N LYS A 115 -10.15 -49.45 -2.14
CA LYS A 115 -10.98 -50.24 -3.07
C LYS A 115 -10.32 -50.74 -4.37
N ARG A 116 -9.77 -51.95 -4.30
CA ARG A 116 -9.91 -52.96 -5.36
C ARG A 116 -10.41 -54.24 -4.69
N ASP A 117 -11.59 -54.72 -5.10
CA ASP A 117 -11.64 -56.05 -5.69
C ASP A 117 -12.92 -56.26 -6.53
N PRO A 118 -12.83 -57.17 -7.53
CA PRO A 118 -13.81 -57.40 -8.58
C PRO A 118 -14.83 -58.50 -8.22
N GLY A 119 -16.03 -58.39 -8.76
CA GLY A 119 -16.90 -59.50 -9.21
C GLY A 119 -17.29 -60.62 -8.23
N PHE A 120 -18.58 -60.67 -7.91
CA PHE A 120 -19.41 -61.86 -8.05
C PHE A 120 -20.78 -61.46 -8.61
#